data_AF-A0A356FRJ7-F1
#
_entry.id   AF-A0A356FRJ7-F1
#
_cell.length_a   1.000
_cell.length_b   1.000
_cell.length_c   1.000
_cell.angle_alpha   90.00
_cell.angle_beta   90.00
_cell.angle_gamma   90.00
#
_symmetry.space_group_name_H-M   'P 1'
#
loop_
_entity.id
_entity.type
_entity.pdbx_description
1 polymer ?
#
loop_
_entity_poly.entity_id
_entity_poly.type
_entity_poly.pdbx_seq_one_letter_code
_entity_poly.pdbx_strand_id
1 'polypeptide(L)'
;TRIWCVSGHVQKPGYYEFPCAGVTLGQLIFDVCGGLKPGRKLKAVIPGGSSAKVLRADERFKGKLKDGTDFDWGVEDIPMDFDSLMACGSMSGSGGVIVMDDTTDMVEALANINYFYAHESCGQCT
;
A
#
# COMPACT_ATOMS: atom_id res chain seq x y z
N THR A 1 -7.91 15.56 -5.64
CA THR A 1 -7.31 14.39 -6.29
C THR A 1 -5.95 14.12 -5.65
N ARG A 2 -5.36 12.96 -5.90
CA ARG A 2 -4.05 12.53 -5.40
C ARG A 2 -3.35 11.68 -6.45
N ILE A 3 -2.04 11.81 -6.53
CA ILE A 3 -1.19 10.97 -7.39
C ILE A 3 -0.74 9.76 -6.58
N TRP A 4 -1.00 8.57 -7.13
CA TRP A 4 -0.50 7.30 -6.64
C TRP A 4 0.70 6.88 -7.47
N CYS A 5 1.85 6.76 -6.83
CA CYS A 5 3.11 6.37 -7.44
C CYS A 5 3.28 4.86 -7.26
N VAL A 6 2.76 4.07 -8.19
CA VAL A 6 2.76 2.61 -8.09
C VAL A 6 4.08 2.04 -8.59
N SER A 7 4.71 1.22 -7.77
CA SER A 7 6.02 0.59 -7.98
C SER A 7 5.99 -0.88 -7.54
N GLY A 8 7.11 -1.58 -7.75
CA GLY A 8 7.25 -2.99 -7.39
C GLY A 8 6.69 -3.93 -8.45
N HIS A 9 5.98 -4.98 -8.01
CA HIS A 9 5.65 -6.16 -8.81
C HIS A 9 4.33 -6.05 -9.59
N VAL A 10 4.13 -4.93 -10.30
CA VAL A 10 3.01 -4.73 -11.23
C VAL A 10 3.47 -4.72 -12.68
N GLN A 11 2.55 -4.96 -13.63
CA GLN A 11 2.89 -4.94 -15.06
C GLN A 11 3.10 -3.51 -15.60
N LYS A 12 2.35 -2.54 -15.10
CA LYS A 12 2.43 -1.13 -15.50
C LYS A 12 2.69 -0.27 -14.26
N PRO A 13 3.95 -0.18 -13.77
CA PRO A 13 4.28 0.79 -12.73
C PRO A 13 4.20 2.21 -13.31
N GLY A 14 3.85 3.19 -12.47
CA GLY A 14 3.68 4.56 -12.95
C GLY A 14 2.98 5.47 -11.95
N TYR A 15 2.65 6.67 -12.44
CA TYR A 15 1.94 7.70 -11.71
C TYR A 15 0.50 7.78 -12.18
N TYR A 16 -0.44 7.60 -11.26
CA TYR A 16 -1.87 7.57 -11.56
C TYR A 16 -2.62 8.55 -10.67
N GLU A 17 -3.31 9.51 -11.28
CA GLU A 17 -4.09 10.50 -10.53
C GLU A 17 -5.56 10.06 -10.43
N PHE A 18 -6.07 10.02 -9.19
CA PHE A 18 -7.47 9.75 -8.91
C PHE A 18 -8.02 10.71 -7.84
N PRO A 19 -9.34 10.95 -7.80
CA PRO A 19 -9.99 11.51 -6.61
C PRO A 19 -9.69 10.65 -5.38
N CYS A 20 -9.63 11.26 -4.18
CA CYS A 20 -9.54 10.48 -2.95
C CYS A 20 -10.79 9.59 -2.84
N ALA A 21 -10.58 8.32 -2.46
CA ALA A 21 -11.61 7.27 -2.46
C ALA A 21 -12.21 6.96 -3.84
N GLY A 22 -11.63 7.48 -4.93
CA GLY A 22 -12.09 7.27 -6.30
C GLY A 22 -11.65 5.94 -6.91
N VAL A 23 -10.80 5.19 -6.23
CA VAL A 23 -10.28 3.88 -6.64
C VAL A 23 -9.98 3.05 -5.39
N THR A 24 -10.18 1.73 -5.44
CA THR A 24 -9.69 0.81 -4.39
C THR A 24 -8.27 0.38 -4.65
N LEU A 25 -7.59 -0.18 -3.64
CA LEU A 25 -6.25 -0.73 -3.81
C LEU A 25 -6.24 -1.86 -4.86
N GLY A 26 -7.27 -2.71 -4.89
CA GLY A 26 -7.44 -3.76 -5.89
C GLY A 26 -7.60 -3.21 -7.30
N GLN A 27 -8.50 -2.24 -7.50
CA GLN A 27 -8.69 -1.59 -8.81
C GLN A 27 -7.40 -0.91 -9.29
N LEU A 28 -6.66 -0.25 -8.39
CA LEU A 28 -5.38 0.37 -8.72
C LEU A 28 -4.35 -0.68 -9.18
N ILE A 29 -4.26 -1.82 -8.50
CA ILE A 29 -3.29 -2.87 -8.84
C ILE A 29 -3.70 -3.62 -10.10
N PHE A 30 -4.93 -4.13 -10.17
CA PHE A 30 -5.35 -5.08 -11.20
C PHE A 30 -5.88 -4.40 -12.47
N ASP A 31 -6.71 -3.35 -12.33
CA ASP A 31 -7.33 -2.71 -13.48
C ASP A 31 -6.41 -1.64 -14.08
N VAL A 32 -5.83 -0.78 -13.23
CA VAL A 32 -5.00 0.34 -13.67
C VAL A 32 -3.57 -0.09 -14.00
N CYS A 33 -2.92 -0.82 -13.09
CA CYS A 33 -1.53 -1.25 -13.26
C CYS A 33 -1.40 -2.58 -14.05
N GLY A 34 -2.51 -3.17 -14.50
CA GLY A 34 -2.53 -4.41 -15.27
C GLY A 34 -2.23 -5.68 -14.44
N GLY A 35 -2.35 -5.60 -13.12
CA GLY A 35 -2.09 -6.70 -12.20
C GLY A 35 -0.62 -7.00 -12.00
N LEU A 36 -0.37 -8.15 -11.38
CA LEU A 36 0.96 -8.65 -11.10
C LEU A 36 1.58 -9.29 -12.35
N LYS A 37 2.87 -9.62 -12.26
CA LYS A 37 3.53 -10.42 -13.30
C LYS A 37 2.81 -11.77 -13.50
N PRO A 38 2.81 -12.36 -14.70
CA PRO A 38 2.09 -13.61 -14.98
C PRO A 38 2.43 -14.74 -14.00
N GLY A 39 1.40 -15.41 -13.50
CA GLY A 39 1.52 -16.54 -12.57
C GLY A 39 1.84 -16.16 -11.12
N ARG A 40 1.91 -14.86 -10.80
CA ARG A 40 2.21 -14.36 -9.45
C ARG A 40 0.94 -14.08 -8.66
N LYS A 41 1.08 -14.11 -7.33
CA LYS A 41 0.03 -13.80 -6.37
C LYS A 41 0.42 -12.63 -5.50
N LEU A 42 -0.57 -11.82 -5.09
CA LEU A 42 -0.31 -10.69 -4.22
C LEU A 42 0.12 -11.24 -2.85
N LYS A 43 1.24 -10.74 -2.33
CA LYS A 43 1.75 -11.11 -1.01
C LYS A 43 1.55 -9.98 -0.01
N ALA A 44 1.94 -8.78 -0.40
CA ALA A 44 1.86 -7.61 0.47
C ALA A 44 1.90 -6.30 -0.33
N VAL A 45 1.45 -5.22 0.31
CA VAL A 45 1.52 -3.86 -0.24
C VAL A 45 1.94 -2.88 0.86
N ILE A 46 2.81 -1.93 0.52
CA ILE A 46 3.03 -0.72 1.33
C ILE A 46 2.26 0.42 0.63
N PRO A 47 1.15 0.92 1.20
CA PRO A 47 0.20 1.77 0.46
C PRO A 47 0.55 3.28 0.45
N GLY A 48 1.52 3.72 1.26
CA GLY A 48 1.79 5.15 1.47
C GLY A 48 3.26 5.57 1.50
N GLY A 49 4.15 4.75 0.94
CA GLY A 49 5.60 4.89 1.01
C GLY A 49 6.17 4.07 2.15
N SER A 50 7.50 3.92 2.20
CA SER A 50 8.19 3.00 3.13
C SER A 50 7.88 3.22 4.62
N SER A 51 7.32 4.37 4.99
CA SER A 51 6.91 4.69 6.37
C SER A 51 5.53 4.16 6.75
N ALA A 52 4.76 3.66 5.77
CA ALA A 52 3.46 3.07 6.00
C ALA A 52 3.57 1.60 6.41
N LYS A 53 2.69 1.15 7.31
CA LYS A 53 2.56 -0.27 7.69
C LYS A 53 2.31 -1.12 6.44
N VAL A 54 3.04 -2.23 6.32
CA VAL A 54 2.79 -3.28 5.32
C VAL A 54 1.40 -3.88 5.54
N LEU A 55 0.63 -4.04 4.47
CA LEU A 55 -0.64 -4.76 4.45
C LEU A 55 -0.44 -6.11 3.76
N ARG A 56 -0.68 -7.23 4.47
CA ARG A 56 -0.60 -8.58 3.87
C ARG A 56 -1.85 -8.86 3.04
N ALA A 57 -1.71 -9.52 1.89
CA ALA A 57 -2.83 -9.76 0.96
C ALA A 57 -4.04 -10.48 1.58
N ASP A 58 -3.82 -11.29 2.61
CA ASP A 58 -4.84 -12.06 3.34
C ASP A 58 -5.33 -11.36 4.63
N GLU A 59 -4.88 -10.13 4.92
CA GLU A 59 -5.45 -9.34 6.01
C GLU A 59 -6.88 -8.89 5.69
N ARG A 60 -7.69 -8.84 6.75
CA ARG A 60 -9.07 -8.36 6.71
C ARG A 60 -9.29 -7.36 7.83
N PHE A 61 -9.89 -6.23 7.52
CA PHE A 61 -10.09 -5.12 8.44
C PHE A 61 -11.58 -4.90 8.66
N LYS A 62 -12.00 -4.82 9.92
CA LYS A 62 -13.38 -4.56 10.31
C LYS A 62 -13.43 -3.42 11.30
N GLY A 63 -14.39 -2.53 11.15
CA GLY A 63 -14.55 -1.42 12.08
C GLY A 63 -15.61 -0.44 11.61
N LYS A 64 -15.52 0.77 12.15
CA LYS A 64 -16.40 1.88 11.84
C LYS A 64 -15.55 3.10 11.52
N LEU A 65 -15.82 3.74 10.39
CA LEU A 65 -15.18 5.00 9.99
C LEU A 65 -15.66 6.14 10.89
N LYS A 66 -14.97 7.30 10.82
CA LYS A 66 -15.30 8.49 11.62
C LYS A 66 -16.70 9.04 11.31
N ASP A 67 -17.21 8.82 10.10
CA ASP A 67 -18.55 9.22 9.68
C ASP A 67 -19.67 8.26 10.16
N GLY A 68 -19.29 7.18 10.86
CA GLY A 68 -20.22 6.18 11.38
C GLY A 68 -20.45 4.97 10.48
N THR A 69 -19.88 4.96 9.26
CA THR A 69 -20.01 3.87 8.30
C THR A 69 -19.25 2.63 8.77
N ASP A 70 -19.95 1.50 8.85
CA ASP A 70 -19.31 0.20 9.13
C ASP A 70 -18.59 -0.33 7.90
N PHE A 71 -17.43 -0.97 8.10
CA PHE A 71 -16.67 -1.58 7.02
C PHE A 71 -16.17 -2.99 7.38
N ASP A 72 -16.03 -3.81 6.34
CA ASP A 72 -15.45 -5.15 6.39
C ASP A 72 -14.69 -5.38 5.07
N TRP A 73 -13.41 -5.03 5.05
CA TRP A 73 -12.59 -4.96 3.84
C TRP A 73 -11.50 -6.03 3.85
N GLY A 74 -11.34 -6.73 2.74
CA GLY A 74 -10.05 -7.31 2.37
C GLY A 74 -9.10 -6.22 1.88
N VAL A 75 -7.81 -6.54 1.72
CA VAL A 75 -6.80 -5.56 1.27
C VAL A 75 -7.15 -4.92 -0.07
N GLU A 76 -7.73 -5.67 -0.99
CA GLU A 76 -8.12 -5.19 -2.32
C GLU A 76 -9.35 -4.27 -2.30
N ASP A 77 -10.17 -4.36 -1.25
CA ASP A 77 -11.40 -3.58 -1.09
C ASP A 77 -11.12 -2.18 -0.52
N ILE A 78 -9.93 -1.94 0.03
CA ILE A 78 -9.60 -0.70 0.74
C ILE A 78 -9.69 0.49 -0.21
N PRO A 79 -10.55 1.48 0.06
CA PRO A 79 -10.58 2.73 -0.70
C PRO A 79 -9.25 3.49 -0.54
N MET A 80 -8.71 3.98 -1.65
CA MET A 80 -7.45 4.74 -1.65
C MET A 80 -7.72 6.20 -1.23
N ASP A 81 -7.71 6.43 0.07
CA ASP A 81 -7.79 7.74 0.72
C ASP A 81 -7.02 7.76 2.06
N PHE A 82 -7.16 8.82 2.85
CA PHE A 82 -6.48 8.93 4.15
C PHE A 82 -7.16 8.15 5.27
N ASP A 83 -8.48 8.25 5.40
CA ASP A 83 -9.23 7.71 6.53
C ASP A 83 -9.37 6.18 6.45
N SER A 84 -9.58 5.64 5.25
CA SER A 84 -9.69 4.21 4.98
C SER A 84 -8.37 3.48 5.25
N LEU A 85 -7.23 4.02 4.79
CA LEU A 85 -5.91 3.46 5.08
C LEU A 85 -5.54 3.57 6.57
N MET A 86 -5.92 4.68 7.22
CA MET A 86 -5.75 4.86 8.66
C MET A 86 -6.59 3.86 9.47
N ALA A 87 -7.82 3.59 9.05
CA ALA A 87 -8.71 2.60 9.68
C ALA A 87 -8.14 1.17 9.59
N CYS A 88 -7.28 0.89 8.62
CA CYS A 88 -6.55 -0.38 8.47
C CYS A 88 -5.21 -0.41 9.24
N GLY A 89 -4.91 0.62 10.04
CA GLY A 89 -3.66 0.74 10.80
C GLY A 89 -2.43 1.05 9.93
N SER A 90 -2.63 1.54 8.71
CA SER A 90 -1.58 2.04 7.83
C SER A 90 -1.83 3.52 7.51
N MET A 91 -1.25 4.03 6.43
CA MET A 91 -1.41 5.44 6.05
C MET A 91 -1.19 5.64 4.55
N SER A 92 -1.83 6.69 4.01
CA SER A 92 -1.66 7.14 2.62
C SER A 92 -0.29 7.78 2.34
N GLY A 93 0.38 8.28 3.38
CA GLY A 93 1.74 8.85 3.36
C GLY A 93 2.02 9.80 2.20
N SER A 94 2.97 9.45 1.33
CA SER A 94 3.33 10.25 0.12
C SER A 94 2.53 9.89 -1.13
N GLY A 95 1.74 8.81 -1.09
CA GLY A 95 1.08 8.23 -2.26
C GLY A 95 1.93 7.19 -2.98
N GLY A 96 3.12 6.87 -2.44
CA GLY A 96 3.94 5.75 -2.94
C GLY A 96 3.32 4.39 -2.62
N VAL A 97 2.94 3.64 -3.65
CA VAL A 97 2.38 2.29 -3.49
C VAL A 97 3.43 1.28 -3.94
N ILE A 98 3.92 0.44 -3.02
CA ILE A 98 4.92 -0.59 -3.33
C ILE A 98 4.23 -1.94 -3.27
N VAL A 99 4.05 -2.57 -4.43
CA VAL A 99 3.38 -3.87 -4.57
C VAL A 99 4.39 -5.01 -4.52
N MET A 100 4.13 -6.02 -3.69
CA MET A 100 5.00 -7.18 -3.50
C MET A 100 4.24 -8.46 -3.79
N ASP A 101 4.79 -9.29 -4.69
CA ASP A 101 4.23 -10.59 -5.03
C ASP A 101 4.83 -11.73 -4.18
N ASP A 102 4.37 -12.95 -4.43
CA ASP A 102 4.76 -14.17 -3.73
C ASP A 102 6.26 -14.49 -3.78
N THR A 103 7.03 -13.89 -4.69
CA THR A 103 8.49 -14.08 -4.78
C THR A 103 9.29 -13.22 -3.82
N THR A 104 8.66 -12.20 -3.21
CA THR A 104 9.39 -11.23 -2.38
C THR A 104 9.81 -11.87 -1.05
N ASP A 105 11.10 -11.85 -0.73
CA ASP A 105 11.56 -12.08 0.65
C ASP A 105 11.23 -10.85 1.49
N MET A 106 10.29 -11.01 2.43
CA MET A 106 9.82 -9.90 3.26
C MET A 106 10.86 -9.49 4.31
N VAL A 107 11.72 -10.40 4.75
CA VAL A 107 12.79 -10.09 5.70
C VAL A 107 13.85 -9.25 5.00
N GLU A 108 14.26 -9.65 3.79
CA GLU A 108 15.22 -8.88 3.00
C GLU A 108 14.67 -7.50 2.61
N ALA A 109 13.42 -7.43 2.15
CA ALA A 109 12.79 -6.16 1.79
C ALA A 109 12.74 -5.18 2.98
N LEU A 110 12.34 -5.66 4.16
CA LEU A 110 12.30 -4.83 5.37
C LEU A 110 13.70 -4.51 5.90
N ALA A 111 14.68 -5.40 5.76
CA ALA A 111 16.07 -5.12 6.11
C ALA A 111 16.65 -4.00 5.24
N ASN A 112 16.33 -3.99 3.93
CA ASN A 112 16.73 -2.91 3.02
C ASN A 112 16.10 -1.57 3.42
N ILE A 113 14.79 -1.55 3.72
CA ILE A 113 14.08 -0.35 4.19
C ILE A 113 14.68 0.15 5.51
N ASN A 114 14.98 -0.74 6.45
CA ASN A 114 15.61 -0.37 7.71
C ASN A 114 17.03 0.18 7.51
N TYR A 115 17.80 -0.40 6.59
CA TYR A 115 19.12 0.13 6.23
C TYR A 115 19.00 1.54 5.65
N PHE A 116 18.03 1.79 4.76
CA PHE A 116 17.73 3.13 4.25
C PHE A 116 17.42 4.11 5.39
N TYR A 117 16.53 3.74 6.32
CA TYR A 117 16.22 4.61 7.46
C TYR A 117 17.40 4.87 8.38
N ALA A 118 18.27 3.88 8.60
CA ALA A 118 19.49 4.07 9.38
C ALA A 118 20.48 5.00 8.66
N HIS A 119 20.60 4.88 7.34
CA HIS A 119 21.49 5.69 6.52
C HIS A 119 21.03 7.16 6.43
N GLU A 120 19.71 7.38 6.29
CA GLU A 120 19.11 8.71 6.13
C GLU A 120 18.66 9.35 7.45
N SER A 121 18.89 8.70 8.58
CA SER A 121 18.53 9.24 9.90
C SER A 121 19.34 10.50 10.21
N CYS A 122 18.68 11.53 10.72
CA CYS A 122 19.37 12.73 11.20
C CYS A 122 20.15 12.49 12.50
N GLY A 123 19.90 11.39 13.21
CA GLY A 123 20.61 11.00 14.43
C GLY A 123 20.30 11.84 15.68
N GLN A 124 19.24 12.66 15.66
CA GLN A 124 18.96 13.59 16.77
C GLN A 124 18.43 12.90 18.04
N CYS A 125 17.66 11.82 17.91
CA CYS A 125 17.00 11.13 19.02
C CYS A 125 17.65 9.76 19.27
N THR A 126 17.73 9.36 20.54
CA THR A 126 18.18 8.02 20.98
C THR A 126 17.00 7.09 21.22
#